data_AF-A0A8S1CNB9-F1
#
_entry.id   AF-A0A8S1CNB9-F1
#
_cell.length_a   1.000
_cell.length_b   1.000
_cell.length_c   1.000
_cell.angle_alpha   90.00
_cell.angle_beta   90.00
_cell.angle_gamma   90.00
#
_symmetry.space_group_name_H-M   'P 1'
#
loop_
_entity.id
_entity.type
_entity.pdbx_description
1 polymer ?
#
loop_
_entity_poly.entity_id
_entity_poly.type
_entity_poly.pdbx_seq_one_letter_code
_entity_poly.pdbx_strand_id
1 'polypeptide(L)'
;MKTSVNNKASTREPINYRRLVVPSGMRSIYWKHFGFPGSESGEIITRDRAVCCICYKEIAYAGNTTNLRTHLKNKHAQSLQELELEDITVQRKSVPMSGSGVTKRKYEVATTMHDIVIDGSDVAHSAIHIKQELGGGSSSSSSKKMKLDPLQGILNFIFKEMQNPSIVDSEGFRDMIMQVNPSAEIPSSSLVHQMIPERVHEIRTRILSEIMSLSWYSVSVEEWQGVDNQLFFTFIINWVHDEQFHSRTLSTLKWNELTQETVHVMLSTWGLTQEKTVAIVVASANPTLIDILTDWSQVVPCFLFAIQQAVSGILNMDEMQLLLLKCRSLICKHITTEDALGSINLEYQKIWTTTYEMLEEFINRQDDIEALTVSDDMRLNRQDWELIQTLIDICSPFKVTIQTLQEDEPALVSIIKPLYTQLVANYLQIKPEDTELVRKFKSTLENGLNTSYNNGNNSILLDTAAFLDLRFRMINFMTDIVKNSVTLKVKNQMGESAEVPLTVSESANPPAKKMSGMAMLLGSPVPTPSTIRATNTIRTRNELEMEQFSSEEVVSFETNALNWWHENDARYTNLAKVANKYLSVPACVVPAKRIPHSVREKFERQRASISLDMVDMMVFLHGNHL
;
A
#
# COMPACT_ATOMS: atom_id res chain seq x y z
N MET A 1 71.88 -5.57 4.29
CA MET A 1 71.83 -5.03 2.91
C MET A 1 70.46 -5.35 2.35
N LYS A 2 69.43 -4.51 2.53
CA LYS A 2 69.02 -3.43 1.62
C LYS A 2 69.23 -3.78 0.13
N THR A 3 68.18 -4.25 -0.52
CA THR A 3 67.91 -3.96 -1.94
C THR A 3 66.42 -3.76 -2.13
N SER A 4 66.08 -2.50 -2.39
CA SER A 4 64.78 -1.95 -2.72
C SER A 4 64.37 -2.40 -4.13
N VAL A 5 63.11 -2.81 -4.32
CA VAL A 5 62.49 -2.84 -5.66
C VAL A 5 61.11 -2.17 -5.58
N ASN A 6 61.15 -0.88 -5.86
CA ASN A 6 60.14 0.02 -6.44
C ASN A 6 58.66 -0.41 -6.44
N ASN A 7 57.90 0.27 -5.59
CA ASN A 7 56.53 0.68 -5.88
C ASN A 7 56.51 1.55 -7.15
N LYS A 8 56.12 0.99 -8.31
CA LYS A 8 55.66 1.79 -9.43
C LYS A 8 54.18 2.13 -9.20
N ALA A 9 53.94 3.34 -8.69
CA ALA A 9 52.70 4.03 -8.96
C ALA A 9 52.52 4.07 -10.49
N SER A 10 51.52 3.36 -11.01
CA SER A 10 51.09 3.53 -12.40
C SER A 10 50.40 4.89 -12.48
N THR A 11 51.20 5.93 -12.74
CA THR A 11 50.76 7.15 -13.38
C THR A 11 50.11 6.74 -14.70
N ARG A 12 48.79 6.61 -14.71
CA ARG A 12 48.01 6.29 -15.90
C ARG A 12 48.07 7.51 -16.80
N GLU A 13 48.74 7.39 -17.95
CA GLU A 13 48.72 8.43 -18.97
C GLU A 13 47.26 8.71 -19.38
N PRO A 14 46.85 9.99 -19.46
CA PRO A 14 45.52 10.34 -19.92
C PRO A 14 45.37 9.91 -21.39
N ILE A 15 44.31 9.16 -21.70
CA ILE A 15 44.03 8.75 -23.07
C ILE A 15 43.57 10.01 -23.81
N ASN A 16 44.35 10.46 -24.78
CA ASN A 16 43.98 11.61 -25.62
C ASN A 16 43.04 11.13 -26.73
N TYR A 17 41.75 11.44 -26.60
CA TYR A 17 40.71 11.08 -27.57
C TYR A 17 39.99 12.33 -28.05
N ARG A 18 39.57 12.34 -29.33
CA ARG A 18 38.83 13.48 -29.92
C ARG A 18 37.32 13.25 -29.97
N ARG A 19 36.87 11.99 -29.87
CA ARG A 19 35.45 11.63 -29.90
C ARG A 19 35.16 10.40 -29.03
N LEU A 20 33.91 10.23 -28.62
CA LEU A 20 33.40 9.00 -28.02
C LEU A 20 32.61 8.19 -29.05
N VAL A 21 32.87 6.89 -29.10
CA VAL A 21 32.31 5.96 -30.10
C VAL A 21 31.62 4.79 -29.40
N VAL A 22 30.40 4.48 -29.81
CA VAL A 22 29.63 3.32 -29.34
C VAL A 22 29.40 2.36 -30.51
N PRO A 23 29.97 1.14 -30.48
CA PRO A 23 29.69 0.12 -31.48
C PRO A 23 28.21 -0.29 -31.50
N SER A 24 27.66 -0.57 -32.69
CA SER A 24 26.27 -1.01 -32.88
C SER A 24 25.90 -2.31 -32.13
N GLY A 25 26.87 -3.13 -31.74
CA GLY A 25 26.66 -4.34 -30.93
C GLY A 25 26.36 -4.08 -29.45
N MET A 26 26.47 -2.83 -28.98
CA MET A 26 26.29 -2.45 -27.57
C MET A 26 24.82 -2.15 -27.27
N ARG A 27 24.05 -3.19 -26.90
CA ARG A 27 22.58 -3.13 -26.79
C ARG A 27 22.02 -2.61 -25.46
N SER A 28 22.86 -2.44 -24.44
CA SER A 28 22.41 -2.00 -23.11
C SER A 28 22.07 -0.51 -23.11
N ILE A 29 20.96 -0.13 -22.48
CA ILE A 29 20.47 1.26 -22.39
C ILE A 29 21.50 2.25 -21.83
N TYR A 30 22.41 1.78 -20.98
CA TYR A 30 23.42 2.63 -20.36
C TYR A 30 24.37 3.26 -21.39
N TRP A 31 24.55 2.64 -22.56
CA TRP A 31 25.39 3.21 -23.63
C TRP A 31 24.88 4.54 -24.19
N LYS A 32 23.65 4.97 -23.87
CA LYS A 32 23.17 6.34 -24.14
C LYS A 32 24.05 7.42 -23.47
N HIS A 33 24.69 7.12 -22.34
CA HIS A 33 25.55 8.06 -21.60
C HIS A 33 27.02 7.66 -21.51
N PHE A 34 27.44 6.68 -22.32
CA PHE A 34 28.82 6.21 -22.34
C PHE A 34 29.31 6.00 -23.76
N GLY A 35 30.61 6.18 -23.98
CA GLY A 35 31.27 5.74 -25.22
C GLY A 35 32.72 5.40 -25.00
N PHE A 36 33.32 4.69 -25.95
CA PHE A 36 34.74 4.38 -25.94
C PHE A 36 35.55 5.55 -26.51
N PRO A 37 36.73 5.84 -25.96
CA PRO A 37 37.67 6.82 -26.53
C PRO A 37 38.00 6.47 -27.99
N GLY A 38 37.78 7.40 -28.91
CA GLY A 38 38.02 7.24 -30.34
C GLY A 38 38.90 8.33 -30.95
N SER A 39 39.55 7.98 -32.06
CA SER A 39 40.30 8.90 -32.91
C SER A 39 39.36 9.85 -33.67
N GLU A 40 39.94 10.83 -34.38
CA GLU A 40 39.19 11.77 -35.21
C GLU A 40 38.40 11.09 -36.35
N SER A 41 38.90 9.97 -36.86
CA SER A 41 38.23 9.14 -37.87
C SER A 41 37.18 8.19 -37.28
N GLY A 42 36.99 8.16 -35.95
CA GLY A 42 36.01 7.30 -35.28
C GLY A 42 36.50 5.89 -34.96
N GLU A 43 37.80 5.61 -35.09
CA GLU A 43 38.38 4.33 -34.67
C GLU A 43 38.56 4.29 -33.15
N ILE A 44 38.13 3.20 -32.51
CA ILE A 44 38.21 3.05 -31.05
C ILE A 44 39.65 2.81 -30.63
N ILE A 45 40.18 3.73 -29.80
CA ILE A 45 41.54 3.67 -29.25
C ILE A 45 41.65 2.53 -28.23
N THR A 46 40.64 2.37 -27.36
CA THR A 46 40.59 1.26 -26.42
C THR A 46 39.17 0.84 -26.05
N ARG A 47 38.99 -0.46 -25.80
CA ARG A 47 37.73 -1.07 -25.34
C ARG A 47 37.76 -1.46 -23.86
N ASP A 48 38.88 -1.28 -23.16
CA ASP A 48 39.00 -1.59 -21.73
C ASP A 48 38.42 -0.48 -20.83
N ARG A 49 38.11 0.69 -21.40
CA ARG A 49 37.59 1.85 -20.68
C ARG A 49 36.49 2.56 -21.46
N ALA A 50 35.36 2.75 -20.81
CA ALA A 50 34.27 3.61 -21.27
C ALA A 50 34.36 4.97 -20.57
N VAL A 51 33.97 6.04 -21.26
CA VAL A 51 33.94 7.40 -20.73
C VAL A 51 32.50 7.84 -20.56
N CYS A 52 32.17 8.41 -19.39
CA CYS A 52 30.86 9.01 -19.16
C CYS A 52 30.69 10.29 -19.96
N CYS A 53 29.61 10.41 -20.73
CA CYS A 53 29.30 11.62 -21.48
C CYS A 53 28.85 12.80 -20.59
N ILE A 54 28.49 12.55 -19.32
CA ILE A 54 27.99 13.56 -18.40
C ILE A 54 29.14 14.20 -17.60
N CYS A 55 29.98 13.38 -16.96
CA CYS A 55 31.10 13.88 -16.13
C CYS A 55 32.49 13.62 -16.70
N TYR A 56 32.60 13.06 -17.91
CA TYR A 56 33.87 12.77 -18.60
C TYR A 56 34.81 11.84 -17.84
N LYS A 57 34.31 11.11 -16.83
CA LYS A 57 35.10 10.16 -16.06
C LYS A 57 35.29 8.84 -16.81
N GLU A 58 36.53 8.36 -16.83
CA GLU A 58 36.89 7.03 -17.34
C GLU A 58 36.46 5.92 -16.36
N ILE A 59 35.86 4.86 -16.89
CA ILE A 59 35.37 3.69 -16.17
C ILE A 59 35.91 2.45 -16.84
N ALA A 60 36.46 1.52 -16.04
CA ALA A 60 36.88 0.22 -16.54
C ALA A 60 35.67 -0.57 -17.10
N TYR A 61 35.83 -1.10 -18.31
CA TYR A 61 34.84 -1.93 -18.99
C TYR A 61 35.38 -3.35 -19.18
N ALA A 62 34.68 -4.33 -18.61
CA ALA A 62 35.07 -5.74 -18.62
C ALA A 62 33.98 -6.60 -19.29
N GLY A 63 33.43 -6.13 -20.41
CA GLY A 63 32.44 -6.88 -21.21
C GLY A 63 31.00 -6.85 -20.69
N ASN A 64 30.71 -6.16 -19.58
CA ASN A 64 29.36 -5.91 -19.08
C ASN A 64 29.16 -4.45 -18.67
N THR A 65 27.91 -4.02 -18.50
CA THR A 65 27.57 -2.63 -18.18
C THR A 65 27.36 -2.37 -16.68
N THR A 66 27.72 -3.31 -15.80
CA THR A 66 27.55 -3.15 -14.34
C THR A 66 28.30 -1.92 -13.84
N ASN A 67 29.54 -1.71 -14.28
CA ASN A 67 30.35 -0.55 -13.87
C ASN A 67 29.76 0.79 -14.37
N LEU A 68 29.10 0.78 -15.54
CA LEU A 68 28.45 1.95 -16.12
C LEU A 68 27.21 2.31 -15.29
N ARG A 69 26.37 1.31 -14.95
CA ARG A 69 25.21 1.50 -14.05
C ARG A 69 25.62 1.97 -12.67
N THR A 70 26.63 1.35 -12.05
CA THR A 70 27.12 1.75 -10.72
C THR A 70 27.64 3.18 -10.72
N HIS A 71 28.30 3.62 -11.79
CA HIS A 71 28.71 5.00 -11.92
C HIS A 71 27.53 5.96 -12.02
N LEU A 72 26.55 5.68 -12.88
CA LEU A 72 25.35 6.51 -12.98
C LEU A 72 24.61 6.55 -11.64
N LYS A 73 24.45 5.41 -10.96
CA LYS A 73 23.83 5.37 -9.62
C LYS A 73 24.51 6.29 -8.61
N ASN A 74 25.84 6.34 -8.62
CA ASN A 74 26.61 7.05 -7.60
C ASN A 74 26.92 8.52 -7.96
N LYS A 75 26.84 8.91 -9.23
CA LYS A 75 27.24 10.24 -9.72
C LYS A 75 26.17 10.97 -10.54
N HIS A 76 25.22 10.25 -11.12
CA HIS A 76 24.18 10.74 -12.02
C HIS A 76 22.85 10.01 -11.77
N ALA A 77 22.39 9.99 -10.51
CA ALA A 77 21.23 9.19 -10.08
C ALA A 77 19.96 9.56 -10.85
N GLN A 78 19.77 10.84 -11.13
CA GLN A 78 18.64 11.34 -11.94
C GLN A 78 18.68 10.81 -13.38
N SER A 79 19.83 10.89 -14.07
CA SER A 79 19.95 10.34 -15.43
C SER A 79 19.81 8.81 -15.48
N LEU A 80 20.18 8.10 -14.40
CA LEU A 80 19.91 6.66 -14.31
C LEU A 80 18.40 6.38 -14.24
N GLN A 81 17.66 7.17 -13.45
CA GLN A 81 16.23 7.02 -13.28
C GLN A 81 15.48 7.29 -14.60
N GLU A 82 15.84 8.35 -15.31
CA GLU A 82 15.26 8.70 -16.63
C GLU A 82 15.50 7.57 -17.67
N LEU A 83 16.73 7.03 -17.73
CA LEU A 83 17.06 5.92 -18.64
C LEU A 83 16.28 4.63 -18.35
N GLU A 84 16.16 4.26 -17.08
CA GLU A 84 15.48 3.03 -16.67
C GLU A 84 13.96 3.16 -16.86
N LEU A 85 13.40 4.37 -16.71
CA LEU A 85 12.00 4.66 -17.03
C LEU A 85 11.72 4.58 -18.54
N GLU A 86 12.57 5.15 -19.39
CA GLU A 86 12.43 5.07 -20.85
C GLU A 86 12.43 3.62 -21.35
N ASP A 87 13.31 2.75 -20.82
CA ASP A 87 13.40 1.34 -21.26
C ASP A 87 12.11 0.55 -20.93
N ILE A 88 11.49 0.84 -19.79
CA ILE A 88 10.21 0.21 -19.37
C ILE A 88 9.09 0.60 -20.33
N THR A 89 9.06 1.84 -20.83
CA THR A 89 8.01 2.30 -21.75
C THR A 89 8.12 1.69 -23.16
N VAL A 90 9.34 1.42 -23.62
CA VAL A 90 9.59 0.86 -24.96
C VAL A 90 9.30 -0.65 -25.00
N GLN A 91 9.60 -1.40 -23.93
CA GLN A 91 9.33 -2.86 -23.87
C GLN A 91 7.83 -3.20 -23.81
N ARG A 92 6.96 -2.26 -23.39
CA ARG A 92 5.50 -2.48 -23.32
C ARG A 92 4.77 -2.43 -24.67
N LYS A 93 5.39 -1.89 -25.73
CA LYS A 93 4.73 -1.67 -27.03
C LYS A 93 4.88 -2.81 -28.05
N SER A 94 5.59 -3.91 -27.73
CA SER A 94 5.98 -4.90 -28.74
C SER A 94 5.78 -6.37 -28.33
N VAL A 95 4.53 -6.87 -28.20
CA VAL A 95 4.23 -8.32 -28.33
C VAL A 95 2.81 -8.52 -28.90
N PRO A 96 2.62 -9.28 -30.01
CA PRO A 96 1.32 -9.73 -30.52
C PRO A 96 0.90 -11.10 -29.93
N MET A 97 -0.41 -11.30 -29.71
CA MET A 97 -1.02 -12.54 -29.19
C MET A 97 -1.47 -13.47 -30.33
N SER A 98 -1.29 -14.79 -30.15
CA SER A 98 -1.96 -15.82 -30.95
C SER A 98 -2.44 -16.99 -30.07
N GLY A 99 -3.77 -17.11 -29.97
CA GLY A 99 -4.59 -18.32 -30.01
C GLY A 99 -4.32 -19.52 -29.08
N SER A 100 -5.26 -19.76 -28.15
CA SER A 100 -5.47 -21.07 -27.49
C SER A 100 -6.85 -21.64 -27.84
N GLY A 101 -6.87 -22.88 -28.32
CA GLY A 101 -8.07 -23.70 -28.49
C GLY A 101 -8.44 -24.44 -27.21
N VAL A 102 -9.74 -24.48 -26.92
CA VAL A 102 -10.39 -25.08 -25.75
C VAL A 102 -10.61 -26.58 -25.94
N THR A 103 -10.39 -27.39 -24.89
CA THR A 103 -11.17 -28.63 -24.69
C THR A 103 -11.52 -28.85 -23.22
N LYS A 104 -12.82 -28.99 -22.95
CA LYS A 104 -13.48 -29.35 -21.67
C LYS A 104 -13.20 -30.81 -21.29
N ARG A 105 -12.98 -31.11 -20.00
CA ARG A 105 -13.37 -32.40 -19.37
C ARG A 105 -13.83 -32.22 -17.92
N LYS A 106 -14.88 -32.97 -17.57
CA LYS A 106 -15.54 -33.16 -16.27
C LYS A 106 -14.80 -34.20 -15.43
N TYR A 107 -14.77 -34.05 -14.10
CA TYR A 107 -14.83 -35.11 -13.05
C TYR A 107 -15.24 -34.41 -11.74
N GLU A 108 -16.42 -34.69 -11.16
CA GLU A 108 -16.79 -35.79 -10.23
C GLU A 108 -16.18 -35.69 -8.83
N VAL A 109 -17.08 -35.57 -7.86
CA VAL A 109 -16.90 -35.30 -6.43
C VAL A 109 -16.64 -36.60 -5.70
N ALA A 110 -15.66 -36.62 -4.80
CA ALA A 110 -15.55 -37.62 -3.75
C ALA A 110 -15.18 -36.95 -2.42
N THR A 111 -16.18 -36.84 -1.56
CA THR A 111 -16.10 -36.40 -0.16
C THR A 111 -15.43 -37.48 0.68
N THR A 112 -14.47 -37.13 1.54
CA THR A 112 -14.24 -37.85 2.80
C THR A 112 -13.60 -36.90 3.81
N MET A 113 -14.35 -36.65 4.89
CA MET A 113 -13.95 -35.87 6.05
C MET A 113 -13.05 -36.73 6.95
N HIS A 114 -12.00 -36.14 7.53
CA HIS A 114 -11.38 -36.65 8.76
C HIS A 114 -11.05 -35.45 9.65
N ASP A 115 -11.71 -35.42 10.82
CA ASP A 115 -11.43 -34.54 11.93
C ASP A 115 -10.09 -34.91 12.59
N ILE A 116 -9.26 -33.92 12.88
CA ILE A 116 -8.16 -34.07 13.83
C ILE A 116 -8.32 -33.00 14.92
N VAL A 117 -8.75 -33.48 16.08
CA VAL A 117 -8.69 -32.81 17.38
C VAL A 117 -7.23 -32.77 17.82
N ILE A 118 -6.68 -31.60 18.11
CA ILE A 118 -5.38 -31.47 18.78
C ILE A 118 -5.64 -31.05 20.22
N ASP A 119 -5.42 -31.98 21.13
CA ASP A 119 -5.38 -31.74 22.57
C ASP A 119 -3.96 -31.31 22.98
N GLY A 120 -3.89 -30.41 23.95
CA GLY A 120 -2.66 -29.79 24.41
C GLY A 120 -1.93 -30.66 25.42
N SER A 121 -0.76 -31.17 25.06
CA SER A 121 0.39 -31.42 25.94
C SER A 121 1.47 -32.16 25.16
N ASP A 122 2.59 -31.48 24.87
CA ASP A 122 3.91 -32.03 25.16
C ASP A 122 5.02 -31.02 24.79
N VAL A 123 5.62 -30.48 25.84
CA VAL A 123 6.85 -29.70 25.80
C VAL A 123 7.97 -30.67 26.16
N ALA A 124 8.68 -31.24 25.18
CA ALA A 124 10.01 -31.83 25.41
C ALA A 124 10.77 -32.16 24.11
N HIS A 125 11.89 -31.46 23.93
CA HIS A 125 13.13 -31.92 23.29
C HIS A 125 13.12 -32.38 21.83
N SER A 126 13.64 -31.50 20.96
CA SER A 126 14.74 -31.88 20.07
C SER A 126 15.65 -30.68 19.83
N ALA A 127 16.79 -30.68 20.53
CA ALA A 127 17.89 -29.76 20.31
C ALA A 127 18.70 -30.25 19.10
N ILE A 128 18.82 -29.40 18.07
CA ILE A 128 19.84 -29.55 17.03
C ILE A 128 20.88 -28.46 17.24
N HIS A 129 22.12 -28.91 17.46
CA HIS A 129 23.33 -28.13 17.71
C HIS A 129 23.52 -26.96 16.72
N ILE A 130 23.43 -25.74 17.23
CA ILE A 130 24.00 -24.54 16.60
C ILE A 130 25.46 -24.44 17.05
N LYS A 131 26.40 -24.61 16.12
CA LYS A 131 27.78 -24.19 16.35
C LYS A 131 27.86 -22.67 16.21
N GLN A 132 28.17 -22.04 17.34
CA GLN A 132 28.47 -20.63 17.51
C GLN A 132 29.94 -20.42 17.13
N GLU A 133 30.24 -19.60 16.13
CA GLU A 133 31.57 -19.02 15.93
C GLU A 133 31.49 -17.50 16.11
N LEU A 134 32.05 -17.05 17.24
CA LEU A 134 32.39 -15.66 17.53
C LEU A 134 33.91 -15.50 17.42
N GLY A 135 34.36 -14.63 16.52
CA GLY A 135 35.54 -13.79 16.70
C GLY A 135 36.79 -14.09 15.84
N GLY A 136 37.21 -13.10 15.04
CA GLY A 136 38.62 -12.88 14.67
C GLY A 136 38.87 -12.52 13.21
N GLY A 137 39.23 -11.27 12.92
CA GLY A 137 39.32 -10.71 11.57
C GLY A 137 40.41 -11.29 10.66
N SER A 138 40.16 -11.26 9.34
CA SER A 138 40.94 -10.49 8.36
C SER A 138 40.40 -10.67 6.93
N SER A 139 40.47 -9.57 6.20
CA SER A 139 40.10 -9.31 4.80
C SER A 139 40.18 -10.46 3.78
N SER A 140 39.05 -10.76 3.13
CA SER A 140 38.96 -10.85 1.65
C SER A 140 37.49 -10.79 1.21
N SER A 141 37.07 -9.66 0.63
CA SER A 141 35.71 -9.48 0.12
C SER A 141 35.54 -10.19 -1.23
N SER A 142 35.44 -11.52 -1.21
CA SER A 142 34.82 -12.24 -2.31
C SER A 142 33.30 -12.02 -2.23
N SER A 143 32.76 -11.24 -3.15
CA SER A 143 31.32 -11.03 -3.32
C SER A 143 30.65 -12.38 -3.56
N LYS A 144 30.16 -13.05 -2.51
CA LYS A 144 29.27 -14.20 -2.65
C LYS A 144 28.03 -13.69 -3.38
N LYS A 145 27.92 -13.98 -4.68
CA LYS A 145 26.63 -13.95 -5.37
C LYS A 145 25.71 -14.86 -4.56
N MET A 146 24.70 -14.30 -3.92
CA MET A 146 23.65 -15.08 -3.27
C MET A 146 23.06 -15.97 -4.37
N LYS A 147 23.30 -17.29 -4.30
CA LYS A 147 22.62 -18.24 -5.17
C LYS A 147 21.15 -18.07 -4.84
N LEU A 148 20.38 -17.51 -5.77
CA LEU A 148 18.92 -17.52 -5.68
C LEU A 148 18.49 -18.98 -5.73
N ASP A 149 17.89 -19.45 -4.64
CA ASP A 149 17.32 -20.79 -4.56
C ASP A 149 16.09 -20.85 -5.50
N PRO A 150 16.10 -21.69 -6.55
CA PRO A 150 14.96 -21.85 -7.46
C PRO A 150 13.66 -22.19 -6.72
N LEU A 151 13.74 -22.97 -5.64
CA LEU A 151 12.59 -23.34 -4.82
C LEU A 151 11.96 -22.09 -4.17
N GLN A 152 12.78 -21.23 -3.56
CA GLN A 152 12.32 -19.98 -2.99
C GLN A 152 11.72 -19.04 -4.05
N GLY A 153 12.28 -19.05 -5.27
CA GLY A 153 11.72 -18.33 -6.42
C GLY A 153 10.31 -18.79 -6.79
N ILE A 154 10.09 -20.11 -6.85
CA ILE A 154 8.79 -20.72 -7.17
C ILE A 154 7.77 -20.44 -6.06
N LEU A 155 8.15 -20.61 -4.78
CA LEU A 155 7.29 -20.28 -3.65
C LEU A 155 6.91 -18.79 -3.66
N ASN A 156 7.87 -17.91 -3.91
CA ASN A 156 7.61 -16.48 -4.02
C ASN A 156 6.66 -16.15 -5.17
N PHE A 157 6.78 -16.82 -6.33
CA PHE A 157 5.83 -16.67 -7.43
C PHE A 157 4.42 -17.09 -7.00
N ILE A 158 4.28 -18.26 -6.38
CA ILE A 158 2.99 -18.78 -5.91
C ILE A 158 2.34 -17.83 -4.91
N PHE A 159 3.09 -17.30 -3.95
CA PHE A 159 2.53 -16.41 -2.92
C PHE A 159 2.25 -15.00 -3.48
N LYS A 160 3.20 -14.41 -4.24
CA LYS A 160 3.03 -13.07 -4.81
C LYS A 160 1.87 -13.01 -5.81
N GLU A 161 1.65 -14.08 -6.54
CA GLU A 161 0.60 -14.17 -7.55
C GLU A 161 -0.59 -15.02 -7.06
N MET A 162 -0.70 -15.36 -5.77
CA MET A 162 -1.78 -16.20 -5.21
C MET A 162 -2.16 -17.39 -6.11
N GLN A 163 -1.17 -18.05 -6.72
CA GLN A 163 -1.42 -19.13 -7.66
C GLN A 163 -1.80 -20.40 -6.90
N ASN A 164 -2.63 -21.23 -7.53
CA ASN A 164 -2.88 -22.56 -7.00
C ASN A 164 -1.56 -23.37 -7.04
N PRO A 165 -1.15 -24.05 -5.96
CA PRO A 165 0.10 -24.83 -5.93
C PRO A 165 0.22 -25.85 -7.06
N SER A 166 -0.89 -26.39 -7.58
CA SER A 166 -0.92 -27.31 -8.72
C SER A 166 -0.27 -26.76 -10.00
N ILE A 167 -0.05 -25.43 -10.10
CA ILE A 167 0.63 -24.82 -11.24
C ILE A 167 2.03 -25.40 -11.48
N VAL A 168 2.74 -25.82 -10.42
CA VAL A 168 4.10 -26.39 -10.52
C VAL A 168 4.11 -27.77 -11.18
N ASP A 169 2.96 -28.44 -11.22
CA ASP A 169 2.80 -29.74 -11.88
C ASP A 169 2.39 -29.60 -13.35
N SER A 170 2.06 -28.39 -13.82
CA SER A 170 1.69 -28.17 -15.21
C SER A 170 2.91 -28.32 -16.14
N GLU A 171 2.70 -29.03 -17.26
CA GLU A 171 3.75 -29.29 -18.26
C GLU A 171 4.37 -27.98 -18.77
N GLY A 172 3.54 -27.01 -19.15
CA GLY A 172 4.01 -25.71 -19.65
C GLY A 172 4.84 -24.91 -18.64
N PHE A 173 4.49 -24.95 -17.34
CA PHE A 173 5.30 -24.29 -16.31
C PHE A 173 6.66 -24.99 -16.15
N ARG A 174 6.66 -26.32 -16.11
CA ARG A 174 7.89 -27.12 -15.98
C ARG A 174 8.82 -26.91 -17.16
N ASP A 175 8.29 -26.95 -18.38
CA ASP A 175 9.05 -26.71 -19.61
C ASP A 175 9.67 -25.31 -19.62
N MET A 176 8.91 -24.29 -19.23
CA MET A 176 9.41 -22.91 -19.13
C MET A 176 10.59 -22.81 -18.14
N ILE A 177 10.46 -23.39 -16.94
CA ILE A 177 11.52 -23.35 -15.93
C ILE A 177 12.75 -24.14 -16.41
N MET A 178 12.56 -25.31 -17.02
CA MET A 178 13.65 -26.12 -17.57
C MET A 178 14.39 -25.43 -18.73
N GLN A 179 13.71 -24.61 -19.55
CA GLN A 179 14.37 -23.81 -20.59
C GLN A 179 15.26 -22.71 -20.01
N VAL A 180 14.84 -22.08 -18.91
CA VAL A 180 15.61 -21.01 -18.25
C VAL A 180 16.75 -21.59 -17.41
N ASN A 181 16.49 -22.69 -16.70
CA ASN A 181 17.47 -23.40 -15.89
C ASN A 181 17.21 -24.92 -15.95
N PRO A 182 17.90 -25.66 -16.84
CA PRO A 182 17.74 -27.11 -16.96
C PRO A 182 18.10 -27.91 -15.71
N SER A 183 18.83 -27.29 -14.77
CA SER A 183 19.24 -27.90 -13.50
C SER A 183 18.35 -27.52 -12.31
N ALA A 184 17.26 -26.78 -12.53
CA ALA A 184 16.33 -26.41 -11.47
C ALA A 184 15.52 -27.63 -11.01
N GLU A 185 15.55 -27.91 -9.70
CA GLU A 185 14.62 -28.85 -9.08
C GLU A 185 13.28 -28.13 -8.85
N ILE A 186 12.25 -28.57 -9.56
CA ILE A 186 10.89 -28.03 -9.42
C ILE A 186 10.17 -28.88 -8.37
N PRO A 187 9.64 -28.28 -7.29
CA PRO A 187 8.89 -29.02 -6.29
C PRO A 187 7.60 -29.59 -6.89
N SER A 188 7.11 -30.70 -6.33
CA SER A 188 5.75 -31.16 -6.61
C SER A 188 4.73 -30.27 -5.91
N SER A 189 3.49 -30.22 -6.42
CA SER A 189 2.41 -29.48 -5.73
C SER A 189 2.25 -29.96 -4.28
N SER A 190 2.32 -31.26 -4.03
CA SER A 190 2.25 -31.83 -2.68
C SER A 190 3.33 -31.29 -1.75
N LEU A 191 4.56 -31.13 -2.24
CA LEU A 191 5.64 -30.54 -1.45
C LEU A 191 5.36 -29.05 -1.17
N VAL A 192 4.90 -28.29 -2.16
CA VAL A 192 4.51 -26.88 -1.95
C VAL A 192 3.41 -26.75 -0.89
N HIS A 193 2.37 -27.60 -0.94
CA HIS A 193 1.32 -27.62 0.06
C HIS A 193 1.85 -27.89 1.47
N GLN A 194 2.83 -28.77 1.62
CA GLN A 194 3.47 -29.07 2.92
C GLN A 194 4.32 -27.91 3.44
N MET A 195 4.95 -27.14 2.56
CA MET A 195 5.80 -26.00 2.93
C MET A 195 5.02 -24.74 3.33
N ILE A 196 3.75 -24.61 2.90
CA ILE A 196 2.93 -23.41 3.16
C ILE A 196 2.74 -23.16 4.67
N PRO A 197 2.32 -24.13 5.50
CA PRO A 197 2.16 -23.91 6.94
C PRO A 197 3.45 -23.50 7.65
N GLU A 198 4.59 -24.09 7.27
CA GLU A 198 5.91 -23.73 7.82
C GLU A 198 6.22 -22.26 7.52
N ARG A 199 6.00 -21.84 6.27
CA ARG A 199 6.22 -20.46 5.85
C ARG A 199 5.29 -19.48 6.55
N VAL A 200 4.03 -19.85 6.77
CA VAL A 200 3.07 -19.06 7.55
C VAL A 200 3.57 -18.88 8.98
N HIS A 201 4.04 -19.95 9.62
CA HIS A 201 4.54 -19.92 10.99
C HIS A 201 5.77 -19.00 11.15
N GLU A 202 6.73 -19.07 10.22
CA GLU A 202 7.89 -18.19 10.19
C GLU A 202 7.50 -16.70 10.12
N ILE A 203 6.62 -16.36 9.17
CA ILE A 203 6.18 -14.98 8.95
C ILE A 203 5.35 -14.49 10.13
N ARG A 204 4.46 -15.33 10.68
CA ARG A 204 3.67 -15.03 11.88
C ARG A 204 4.56 -14.69 13.07
N THR A 205 5.59 -15.49 13.32
CA THR A 205 6.51 -15.28 14.45
C THR A 205 7.23 -13.93 14.33
N ARG A 206 7.67 -13.58 13.12
CA ARG A 206 8.26 -12.26 12.83
C ARG A 206 7.27 -11.12 13.07
N ILE A 207 6.06 -11.22 12.55
CA ILE A 207 5.03 -10.17 12.73
C ILE A 207 4.67 -9.99 14.21
N LEU A 208 4.54 -11.07 14.98
CA LEU A 208 4.30 -10.98 16.42
C LEU A 208 5.39 -10.17 17.13
N SER A 209 6.67 -10.38 16.76
CA SER A 209 7.77 -9.60 17.33
C SER A 209 7.72 -8.10 16.97
N GLU A 210 7.24 -7.75 15.77
CA GLU A 210 7.02 -6.36 15.34
C GLU A 210 5.89 -5.71 16.16
N ILE A 211 4.79 -6.43 16.37
CA ILE A 211 3.58 -5.93 17.04
C ILE A 211 3.81 -5.66 18.54
N MET A 212 4.58 -6.50 19.23
CA MET A 212 4.74 -6.43 20.70
C MET A 212 5.26 -5.08 21.20
N SER A 213 6.11 -4.40 20.41
CA SER A 213 6.67 -3.09 20.76
C SER A 213 5.76 -1.90 20.44
N LEU A 214 4.63 -2.12 19.76
CA LEU A 214 3.77 -1.01 19.31
C LEU A 214 3.03 -0.37 20.47
N SER A 215 3.02 0.97 20.47
CA SER A 215 2.24 1.76 21.43
C SER A 215 0.79 1.89 20.99
N TRP A 216 0.57 2.11 19.69
CA TRP A 216 -0.75 2.31 19.09
C TRP A 216 -0.78 1.64 17.72
N TYR A 217 -1.95 1.14 17.34
CA TYR A 217 -2.20 0.58 16.01
C TYR A 217 -3.68 0.71 15.67
N SER A 218 -3.99 0.54 14.40
CA SER A 218 -5.34 0.33 13.91
C SER A 218 -5.50 -1.07 13.34
N VAL A 219 -6.74 -1.53 13.26
CA VAL A 219 -7.08 -2.75 12.53
C VAL A 219 -7.90 -2.34 11.31
N SER A 220 -7.70 -3.00 10.18
CA SER A 220 -8.52 -2.87 8.99
C SER A 220 -9.17 -4.20 8.68
N VAL A 221 -10.44 -4.16 8.26
CA VAL A 221 -11.22 -5.36 7.92
C VAL A 221 -11.84 -5.16 6.54
N GLU A 222 -11.48 -6.04 5.60
CA GLU A 222 -12.06 -6.09 4.26
C GLU A 222 -13.04 -7.26 4.16
N GLU A 223 -14.29 -6.98 3.76
CA GLU A 223 -15.20 -8.02 3.30
C GLU A 223 -15.00 -8.26 1.80
N TRP A 224 -14.88 -9.52 1.41
CA TRP A 224 -14.83 -9.91 0.01
C TRP A 224 -15.48 -11.28 -0.20
N GLN A 225 -15.79 -11.59 -1.46
CA GLN A 225 -16.56 -12.76 -1.83
C GLN A 225 -15.78 -13.67 -2.78
N GLY A 226 -15.77 -14.97 -2.49
CA GLY A 226 -15.20 -16.02 -3.34
C GLY A 226 -16.07 -16.37 -4.56
N VAL A 227 -15.58 -17.26 -5.41
CA VAL A 227 -16.30 -17.75 -6.61
C VAL A 227 -17.59 -18.50 -6.27
N ASP A 228 -17.68 -19.12 -5.10
CA ASP A 228 -18.83 -19.87 -4.59
C ASP A 228 -19.85 -19.00 -3.82
N ASN A 229 -19.71 -17.67 -3.93
CA ASN A 229 -20.46 -16.69 -3.15
C ASN A 229 -20.21 -16.71 -1.64
N GLN A 230 -19.24 -17.49 -1.14
CA GLN A 230 -18.84 -17.46 0.26
C GLN A 230 -18.21 -16.10 0.60
N LEU A 231 -18.59 -15.55 1.75
CA LEU A 231 -18.06 -14.29 2.27
C LEU A 231 -16.86 -14.54 3.19
N PHE A 232 -15.84 -13.70 3.04
CA PHE A 232 -14.60 -13.72 3.79
C PHE A 232 -14.29 -12.34 4.37
N PHE A 233 -13.61 -12.33 5.51
CA PHE A 233 -13.21 -11.12 6.23
C PHE A 233 -11.71 -11.17 6.49
N THR A 234 -10.96 -10.34 5.79
CA THR A 234 -9.50 -10.25 5.97
C THR A 234 -9.16 -9.13 6.94
N PHE A 235 -8.49 -9.49 8.03
CA PHE A 235 -8.01 -8.60 9.08
C PHE A 235 -6.55 -8.21 8.82
N ILE A 236 -6.27 -6.92 8.95
CA ILE A 236 -4.97 -6.30 8.67
C ILE A 236 -4.65 -5.38 9.86
N ILE A 237 -3.44 -5.46 10.41
CA ILE A 237 -2.97 -4.46 11.38
C ILE A 237 -2.23 -3.35 10.65
N ASN A 238 -2.41 -2.11 11.09
CA ASN A 238 -1.64 -0.97 10.61
C ASN A 238 -1.05 -0.14 11.75
N TRP A 239 0.14 0.40 11.51
CA TRP A 239 0.81 1.28 12.46
C TRP A 239 1.76 2.24 11.75
N VAL A 240 2.24 3.23 12.49
CA VAL A 240 3.30 4.14 12.05
C VAL A 240 4.54 3.87 12.86
N HIS A 241 5.68 3.74 12.19
CA HIS A 241 7.00 3.61 12.81
C HIS A 241 8.02 4.27 11.89
N ASP A 242 8.98 5.02 12.45
CA ASP A 242 10.04 5.71 11.71
C ASP A 242 9.53 6.44 10.45
N GLU A 243 8.52 7.32 10.62
CA GLU A 243 7.92 8.13 9.54
C GLU A 243 7.13 7.34 8.48
N GLN A 244 7.07 6.01 8.61
CA GLN A 244 6.51 5.14 7.58
C GLN A 244 5.26 4.44 8.08
N PHE A 245 4.26 4.38 7.20
CA PHE A 245 3.06 3.61 7.44
C PHE A 245 3.31 2.14 7.09
N HIS A 246 2.94 1.25 8.00
CA HIS A 246 3.16 -0.18 7.88
C HIS A 246 1.84 -0.92 8.00
N SER A 247 1.69 -1.98 7.20
CA SER A 247 0.54 -2.89 7.25
C SER A 247 0.99 -4.35 7.20
N ARG A 248 0.27 -5.22 7.91
CA ARG A 248 0.45 -6.68 7.86
C ARG A 248 -0.89 -7.38 7.88
N THR A 249 -1.07 -8.37 7.01
CA THR A 249 -2.26 -9.23 7.03
C THR A 249 -2.17 -10.17 8.22
N LEU A 250 -3.23 -10.27 9.01
CA LEU A 250 -3.30 -11.10 10.21
C LEU A 250 -3.96 -12.44 9.92
N SER A 251 -5.20 -12.41 9.44
CA SER A 251 -5.99 -13.62 9.18
C SER A 251 -7.18 -13.29 8.29
N THR A 252 -7.73 -14.30 7.62
CA THR A 252 -8.96 -14.25 6.85
C THR A 252 -9.94 -15.27 7.41
N LEU A 253 -11.05 -14.79 7.95
CA LEU A 253 -12.13 -15.61 8.50
C LEU A 253 -13.24 -15.79 7.48
N LYS A 254 -13.92 -16.93 7.53
CA LYS A 254 -15.15 -17.15 6.76
C LYS A 254 -16.36 -16.58 7.52
N TRP A 255 -17.40 -16.21 6.81
CA TRP A 255 -18.64 -15.73 7.43
C TRP A 255 -19.24 -16.66 8.48
N ASN A 256 -19.23 -17.97 8.24
CA ASN A 256 -19.73 -18.96 9.18
C ASN A 256 -18.88 -19.11 10.45
N GLU A 257 -17.65 -18.61 10.45
CA GLU A 257 -16.74 -18.61 11.59
C GLU A 257 -16.83 -17.29 12.38
N LEU A 258 -17.50 -16.28 11.83
CA LEU A 258 -17.55 -14.92 12.37
C LEU A 258 -18.47 -14.83 13.59
N THR A 259 -17.86 -14.84 14.77
CA THR A 259 -18.52 -14.53 16.04
C THR A 259 -17.66 -13.53 16.82
N GLN A 260 -18.26 -12.84 17.79
CA GLN A 260 -17.52 -11.94 18.69
C GLN A 260 -16.34 -12.66 19.36
N GLU A 261 -16.58 -13.87 19.88
CA GLU A 261 -15.54 -14.69 20.51
C GLU A 261 -14.43 -15.06 19.52
N THR A 262 -14.77 -15.50 18.31
CA THR A 262 -13.77 -15.85 17.29
C THR A 262 -12.87 -14.66 16.97
N VAL A 263 -13.45 -13.46 16.81
CA VAL A 263 -12.70 -12.24 16.49
C VAL A 263 -11.81 -11.84 17.67
N HIS A 264 -12.32 -11.88 18.91
CA HIS A 264 -11.55 -11.56 20.10
C HIS A 264 -10.38 -12.51 20.30
N VAL A 265 -10.60 -13.81 20.15
CA VAL A 265 -9.56 -14.84 20.25
C VAL A 265 -8.51 -14.63 19.16
N MET A 266 -8.93 -14.39 17.91
CA MET A 266 -8.01 -14.15 16.80
C MET A 266 -7.11 -12.93 17.06
N LEU A 267 -7.68 -11.78 17.42
CA LEU A 267 -6.93 -10.56 17.72
C LEU A 267 -5.99 -10.74 18.94
N SER A 268 -6.48 -11.41 19.98
CA SER A 268 -5.69 -11.70 21.20
C SER A 268 -4.52 -12.65 20.92
N THR A 269 -4.70 -13.63 20.02
CA THR A 269 -3.62 -14.55 19.60
C THR A 269 -2.52 -13.81 18.83
N TRP A 270 -2.83 -12.64 18.26
CA TRP A 270 -1.87 -11.71 17.66
C TRP A 270 -1.23 -10.75 18.67
N GLY A 271 -1.57 -10.87 19.97
CA GLY A 271 -1.08 -9.97 21.02
C GLY A 271 -1.73 -8.59 20.99
N LEU A 272 -2.88 -8.44 20.32
CA LEU A 272 -3.62 -7.18 20.26
C LEU A 272 -4.51 -7.01 21.49
N THR A 273 -4.71 -5.77 21.89
CA THR A 273 -5.54 -5.36 23.02
C THR A 273 -6.41 -4.17 22.63
N GLN A 274 -7.57 -4.04 23.27
CA GLN A 274 -8.51 -2.97 22.98
C GLN A 274 -7.92 -1.59 23.30
N GLU A 275 -7.13 -1.48 24.36
CA GLU A 275 -6.56 -0.21 24.84
C GLU A 275 -5.61 0.41 23.83
N LYS A 276 -4.82 -0.40 23.13
CA LYS A 276 -3.87 0.07 22.11
C LYS A 276 -4.50 0.23 20.73
N THR A 277 -5.71 -0.30 20.53
CA THR A 277 -6.45 -0.21 19.26
C THR A 277 -7.10 1.16 19.12
N VAL A 278 -6.57 2.00 18.23
CA VAL A 278 -7.08 3.36 18.02
C VAL A 278 -8.45 3.37 17.35
N ALA A 279 -8.61 2.56 16.30
CA ALA A 279 -9.85 2.37 15.56
C ALA A 279 -9.78 1.10 14.69
N ILE A 280 -10.95 0.64 14.26
CA ILE A 280 -11.09 -0.41 13.24
C ILE A 280 -11.67 0.20 11.98
N VAL A 281 -10.94 0.12 10.85
CA VAL A 281 -11.38 0.62 9.54
C VAL A 281 -12.05 -0.51 8.77
N VAL A 282 -13.31 -0.35 8.38
CA VAL A 282 -14.12 -1.46 7.84
C VAL A 282 -14.61 -1.16 6.43
N ALA A 283 -14.27 -2.05 5.48
CA ALA A 283 -14.80 -2.05 4.11
C ALA A 283 -15.89 -3.11 3.97
N SER A 284 -17.02 -2.88 4.65
CA SER A 284 -18.21 -3.74 4.65
C SER A 284 -19.43 -2.92 5.05
N ALA A 285 -20.60 -3.31 4.51
CA ALA A 285 -21.90 -2.80 4.92
C ALA A 285 -22.67 -3.80 5.81
N ASN A 286 -22.02 -4.89 6.24
CA ASN A 286 -22.63 -5.95 7.02
C ASN A 286 -22.82 -5.51 8.47
N PRO A 287 -24.07 -5.35 8.95
CA PRO A 287 -24.33 -4.84 10.30
C PRO A 287 -23.80 -5.79 11.38
N THR A 288 -23.90 -7.11 11.17
CA THR A 288 -23.41 -8.10 12.14
C THR A 288 -21.89 -8.01 12.33
N LEU A 289 -21.13 -7.82 11.24
CA LEU A 289 -19.69 -7.58 11.35
C LEU A 289 -19.42 -6.27 12.12
N ILE A 290 -20.11 -5.19 11.77
CA ILE A 290 -19.92 -3.88 12.40
C ILE A 290 -20.21 -3.95 13.90
N ASP A 291 -21.28 -4.63 14.30
CA ASP A 291 -21.66 -4.84 15.70
C ASP A 291 -20.57 -5.62 16.46
N ILE A 292 -20.08 -6.72 15.89
CA ILE A 292 -18.98 -7.52 16.47
C ILE A 292 -17.73 -6.66 16.67
N LEU A 293 -17.35 -5.84 15.68
CA LEU A 293 -16.14 -5.03 15.73
C LEU A 293 -16.28 -3.83 16.68
N THR A 294 -17.49 -3.31 16.86
CA THR A 294 -17.77 -2.19 17.77
C THR A 294 -17.55 -2.56 19.23
N ASP A 295 -17.67 -3.85 19.58
CA ASP A 295 -17.31 -4.36 20.92
C ASP A 295 -15.80 -4.24 21.20
N TRP A 296 -14.97 -4.35 20.17
CA TRP A 296 -13.52 -4.26 20.33
C TRP A 296 -13.00 -2.82 20.37
N SER A 297 -13.41 -1.98 19.42
CA SER A 297 -12.99 -0.58 19.35
C SER A 297 -13.90 0.22 18.42
N GLN A 298 -13.64 1.52 18.28
CA GLN A 298 -14.40 2.41 17.42
C GLN A 298 -14.27 2.00 15.93
N VAL A 299 -15.41 1.78 15.27
CA VAL A 299 -15.47 1.42 13.84
C VAL A 299 -15.59 2.66 12.95
N VAL A 300 -14.64 2.81 12.02
CA VAL A 300 -14.61 3.86 11.00
C VAL A 300 -14.87 3.22 9.62
N PRO A 301 -15.92 3.64 8.89
CA PRO A 301 -16.14 3.14 7.53
C PRO A 301 -14.99 3.52 6.59
N CYS A 302 -14.51 2.55 5.82
CA CYS A 302 -13.52 2.74 4.77
C CYS A 302 -14.03 3.73 3.71
N PHE A 303 -13.24 4.76 3.39
CA PHE A 303 -13.67 5.84 2.51
C PHE A 303 -13.97 5.42 1.08
N LEU A 304 -13.13 4.58 0.49
CA LEU A 304 -13.38 4.05 -0.86
C LEU A 304 -14.62 3.15 -0.89
N PHE A 305 -14.85 2.39 0.18
CA PHE A 305 -16.03 1.55 0.29
C PHE A 305 -17.30 2.39 0.46
N ALA A 306 -17.26 3.46 1.27
CA ALA A 306 -18.39 4.38 1.42
C ALA A 306 -18.76 5.06 0.10
N ILE A 307 -17.77 5.49 -0.69
CA ILE A 307 -18.00 6.02 -2.05
C ILE A 307 -18.60 4.94 -2.96
N GLN A 308 -18.05 3.72 -2.94
CA GLN A 308 -18.60 2.59 -3.70
C GLN A 308 -20.07 2.35 -3.36
N GLN A 309 -20.44 2.32 -2.07
CA GLN A 309 -21.84 2.13 -1.65
C GLN A 309 -22.73 3.29 -2.10
N ALA A 310 -22.26 4.53 -1.97
CA ALA A 310 -23.02 5.71 -2.40
C ALA A 310 -23.31 5.66 -3.90
N VAL A 311 -22.31 5.35 -4.74
CA VAL A 311 -22.49 5.23 -6.20
C VAL A 311 -23.31 4.00 -6.57
N SER A 312 -23.12 2.86 -5.88
CA SER A 312 -23.96 1.68 -6.06
C SER A 312 -25.44 1.98 -5.77
N GLY A 313 -25.75 2.91 -4.86
CA GLY A 313 -27.11 3.41 -4.67
C GLY A 313 -27.74 4.03 -5.92
N ILE A 314 -26.95 4.71 -6.77
CA ILE A 314 -27.40 5.20 -8.07
C ILE A 314 -27.52 4.05 -9.07
N LEU A 315 -26.48 3.21 -9.17
CA LEU A 315 -26.45 2.12 -10.14
C LEU A 315 -27.61 1.13 -9.92
N ASN A 316 -28.06 0.95 -8.68
CA ASN A 316 -29.16 0.05 -8.31
C ASN A 316 -30.57 0.64 -8.54
N MET A 317 -30.69 1.88 -9.04
CA MET A 317 -32.00 2.42 -9.45
C MET A 317 -32.55 1.63 -10.65
N ASP A 318 -33.87 1.41 -10.70
CA ASP A 318 -34.50 0.62 -11.76
C ASP A 318 -34.20 1.15 -13.17
N GLU A 319 -34.18 2.48 -13.34
CA GLU A 319 -33.87 3.11 -14.62
C GLU A 319 -32.42 2.84 -15.04
N MET A 320 -31.48 2.87 -14.09
CA MET A 320 -30.06 2.58 -14.31
C MET A 320 -29.81 1.10 -14.56
N GLN A 321 -30.48 0.20 -13.85
CA GLN A 321 -30.35 -1.24 -14.09
C GLN A 321 -30.85 -1.63 -15.48
N LEU A 322 -31.96 -1.05 -15.93
CA LEU A 322 -32.47 -1.27 -17.29
C LEU A 322 -31.50 -0.75 -18.36
N LEU A 323 -30.93 0.44 -18.15
CA LEU A 323 -29.88 1.01 -19.01
C LEU A 323 -28.67 0.09 -19.10
N LEU A 324 -28.12 -0.34 -17.95
CA LEU A 324 -26.94 -1.22 -17.91
C LEU A 324 -27.22 -2.56 -18.59
N LEU A 325 -28.44 -3.11 -18.48
CA LEU A 325 -28.83 -4.31 -19.22
C LEU A 325 -28.79 -4.11 -20.74
N LYS A 326 -29.26 -2.96 -21.25
CA LYS A 326 -29.13 -2.62 -22.69
C LYS A 326 -27.66 -2.55 -23.09
N CYS A 327 -26.84 -1.79 -22.36
CA CYS A 327 -25.41 -1.64 -22.66
C CYS A 327 -24.69 -3.00 -22.70
N ARG A 328 -24.90 -3.86 -21.69
CA ARG A 328 -24.34 -5.22 -21.65
C ARG A 328 -24.79 -6.06 -22.83
N SER A 329 -26.07 -6.00 -23.19
CA SER A 329 -26.63 -6.74 -24.34
C SER A 329 -25.96 -6.31 -25.65
N LEU A 330 -25.79 -5.01 -25.86
CA LEU A 330 -25.13 -4.45 -27.04
C LEU A 330 -23.66 -4.89 -27.12
N ILE A 331 -22.89 -4.77 -26.03
CA ILE A 331 -21.48 -5.22 -26.00
C ILE A 331 -21.40 -6.73 -26.29
N CYS A 332 -22.23 -7.54 -25.63
CA CYS A 332 -22.21 -9.00 -25.80
C CYS A 332 -22.53 -9.45 -27.24
N LYS A 333 -23.42 -8.75 -27.94
CA LYS A 333 -23.72 -9.02 -29.37
C LYS A 333 -22.52 -8.74 -30.29
N HIS A 334 -21.68 -7.78 -29.90
CA HIS A 334 -20.55 -7.29 -30.69
C HIS A 334 -19.17 -7.73 -30.12
N ILE A 335 -19.13 -8.59 -29.10
CA ILE A 335 -17.86 -8.94 -28.42
C ILE A 335 -16.82 -9.63 -29.32
N THR A 336 -17.26 -10.15 -30.49
CA THR A 336 -16.39 -10.82 -31.47
C THR A 336 -16.09 -9.96 -32.69
N THR A 337 -16.68 -8.77 -32.78
CA THR A 337 -16.49 -7.84 -33.90
C THR A 337 -15.42 -6.81 -33.54
N GLU A 338 -14.67 -6.33 -34.55
CA GLU A 338 -13.68 -5.26 -34.37
C GLU A 338 -14.31 -3.85 -34.46
N ASP A 339 -15.61 -3.74 -34.22
CA ASP A 339 -16.33 -2.47 -34.30
C ASP A 339 -16.25 -1.66 -32.99
N ALA A 340 -16.94 -0.51 -32.98
CA ALA A 340 -16.95 0.41 -31.87
C ALA A 340 -17.45 -0.23 -30.56
N LEU A 341 -18.43 -1.15 -30.62
CA LEU A 341 -18.99 -1.85 -29.46
C LEU A 341 -18.11 -3.02 -29.01
N GLY A 342 -17.55 -3.79 -29.95
CA GLY A 342 -16.70 -4.94 -29.63
C GLY A 342 -15.37 -4.58 -28.96
N SER A 343 -14.94 -3.32 -29.11
CA SER A 343 -13.75 -2.78 -28.46
C SER A 343 -14.00 -2.22 -27.05
N ILE A 344 -15.24 -2.17 -26.56
CA ILE A 344 -15.57 -1.70 -25.21
C ILE A 344 -15.48 -2.89 -24.24
N ASN A 345 -14.72 -2.71 -23.15
CA ASN A 345 -14.62 -3.74 -22.12
C ASN A 345 -15.93 -3.85 -21.34
N LEU A 346 -16.39 -5.09 -21.15
CA LEU A 346 -17.53 -5.37 -20.27
C LEU A 346 -17.14 -5.05 -18.82
N GLU A 347 -18.01 -4.32 -18.13
CA GLU A 347 -17.80 -3.97 -16.73
C GLU A 347 -17.65 -5.18 -15.79
N TYR A 348 -16.95 -4.96 -14.68
CA TYR A 348 -16.99 -5.85 -13.53
C TYR A 348 -17.86 -5.23 -12.44
N GLN A 349 -19.14 -5.64 -12.43
CA GLN A 349 -20.23 -5.02 -11.66
C GLN A 349 -19.96 -4.76 -10.16
N LYS A 350 -19.03 -5.49 -9.54
CA LYS A 350 -18.66 -5.28 -8.13
C LYS A 350 -17.85 -3.99 -7.92
N ILE A 351 -17.21 -3.46 -8.97
CA ILE A 351 -16.36 -2.27 -8.93
C ILE A 351 -17.01 -1.19 -9.81
N TRP A 352 -17.62 -0.17 -9.19
CA TRP A 352 -18.43 0.82 -9.92
C TRP A 352 -17.62 1.63 -10.94
N THR A 353 -16.31 1.79 -10.71
CA THR A 353 -15.43 2.53 -11.63
C THR A 353 -15.30 1.83 -12.98
N THR A 354 -15.43 0.50 -13.03
CA THR A 354 -15.46 -0.24 -14.31
C THR A 354 -16.78 0.01 -15.07
N THR A 355 -17.90 0.15 -14.35
CA THR A 355 -19.18 0.59 -14.92
C THR A 355 -19.06 2.01 -15.48
N TYR A 356 -18.43 2.91 -14.72
CA TYR A 356 -18.20 4.28 -15.15
C TYR A 356 -17.36 4.34 -16.43
N GLU A 357 -16.24 3.62 -16.48
CA GLU A 357 -15.35 3.57 -17.65
C GLU A 357 -16.03 2.96 -18.88
N MET A 358 -16.84 1.90 -18.69
CA MET A 358 -17.67 1.35 -19.75
C MET A 358 -18.63 2.42 -20.30
N LEU A 359 -19.34 3.14 -19.43
CA LEU A 359 -20.29 4.18 -19.83
C LEU A 359 -19.63 5.42 -20.45
N GLU A 360 -18.44 5.78 -19.98
CA GLU A 360 -17.59 6.83 -20.55
C GLU A 360 -17.20 6.48 -22.00
N GLU A 361 -16.84 5.23 -22.28
CA GLU A 361 -16.60 4.76 -23.66
C GLU A 361 -17.86 4.78 -24.53
N PHE A 362 -19.04 4.55 -23.96
CA PHE A 362 -20.31 4.68 -24.69
C PHE A 362 -20.54 6.12 -25.16
N ILE A 363 -20.31 7.12 -24.31
CA ILE A 363 -20.44 8.54 -24.69
C ILE A 363 -19.39 8.93 -25.73
N ASN A 364 -18.15 8.49 -25.56
CA ASN A 364 -17.06 8.80 -26.50
C ASN A 364 -17.32 8.26 -27.92
N ARG A 365 -18.19 7.25 -28.06
CA ARG A 365 -18.52 6.57 -29.33
C ARG A 365 -20.01 6.67 -29.67
N GLN A 366 -20.71 7.68 -29.16
CA GLN A 366 -22.15 7.79 -29.28
C GLN A 366 -22.63 7.67 -30.74
N ASP A 367 -22.06 8.45 -31.65
CA ASP A 367 -22.47 8.46 -33.07
C ASP A 367 -22.30 7.08 -33.74
N ASP A 368 -21.19 6.39 -33.45
CA ASP A 368 -20.91 5.06 -34.00
C ASP A 368 -21.89 4.01 -33.43
N ILE A 369 -22.18 4.07 -32.13
CA ILE A 369 -23.11 3.16 -31.47
C ILE A 369 -24.54 3.38 -31.99
N GLU A 370 -24.97 4.63 -32.16
CA GLU A 370 -26.28 4.96 -32.74
C GLU A 370 -26.40 4.44 -34.18
N ALA A 371 -25.32 4.54 -34.98
CA ALA A 371 -25.28 4.01 -36.34
C ALA A 371 -25.32 2.48 -36.40
N LEU A 372 -24.66 1.79 -35.46
CA LEU A 372 -24.63 0.32 -35.40
C LEU A 372 -25.95 -0.28 -34.89
N THR A 373 -26.69 0.44 -34.06
CA THR A 373 -27.88 -0.08 -33.34
C THR A 373 -29.22 0.36 -33.93
N VAL A 374 -29.24 0.95 -35.14
CA VAL A 374 -30.45 1.49 -35.78
C VAL A 374 -31.61 0.52 -35.79
N SER A 375 -31.35 -0.77 -36.05
CA SER A 375 -32.34 -1.85 -36.12
C SER A 375 -32.36 -2.75 -34.87
N ASP A 376 -31.68 -2.37 -33.78
CA ASP A 376 -31.62 -3.18 -32.56
C ASP A 376 -32.76 -2.79 -31.59
N ASP A 377 -33.50 -3.78 -31.11
CA ASP A 377 -34.56 -3.59 -30.11
C ASP A 377 -34.01 -3.02 -28.78
N MET A 378 -32.73 -3.25 -28.48
CA MET A 378 -32.03 -2.79 -27.29
C MET A 378 -31.26 -1.47 -27.51
N ARG A 379 -31.53 -0.75 -28.61
CA ARG A 379 -30.90 0.55 -28.87
C ARG A 379 -31.13 1.53 -27.73
N LEU A 380 -30.12 2.36 -27.47
CA LEU A 380 -30.22 3.42 -26.48
C LEU A 380 -31.07 4.56 -27.03
N ASN A 381 -32.02 5.04 -26.23
CA ASN A 381 -32.85 6.19 -26.55
C ASN A 381 -32.26 7.47 -25.94
N ARG A 382 -32.89 8.62 -26.20
CA ARG A 382 -32.42 9.91 -25.66
C ARG A 382 -32.34 9.94 -24.13
N GLN A 383 -33.28 9.33 -23.43
CA GLN A 383 -33.28 9.28 -21.96
C GLN A 383 -32.15 8.38 -21.43
N ASP A 384 -31.84 7.28 -22.13
CA ASP A 384 -30.70 6.43 -21.82
C ASP A 384 -29.39 7.22 -21.90
N TRP A 385 -29.18 8.00 -22.96
CA TRP A 385 -28.01 8.87 -23.10
C TRP A 385 -27.95 9.99 -22.07
N GLU A 386 -29.08 10.61 -21.75
CA GLU A 386 -29.18 11.63 -20.68
C GLU A 386 -28.84 11.04 -19.30
N LEU A 387 -29.24 9.79 -19.03
CA LEU A 387 -28.87 9.06 -17.81
C LEU A 387 -27.36 8.80 -17.74
N ILE A 388 -26.76 8.32 -18.85
CA ILE A 388 -25.32 8.08 -18.93
C ILE A 388 -24.53 9.35 -18.66
N GLN A 389 -24.86 10.44 -19.36
CA GLN A 389 -24.16 11.73 -19.21
C GLN A 389 -24.29 12.26 -17.78
N THR A 390 -25.50 12.19 -17.20
CA THR A 390 -25.73 12.64 -15.82
C THR A 390 -24.90 11.86 -14.81
N LEU A 391 -24.77 10.53 -14.98
CA LEU A 391 -23.92 9.70 -14.13
C LEU A 391 -22.45 10.12 -14.26
N ILE A 392 -21.95 10.27 -15.49
CA ILE A 392 -20.54 10.63 -15.76
C ILE A 392 -20.18 11.96 -15.12
N ASP A 393 -21.03 12.97 -15.30
CA ASP A 393 -20.79 14.33 -14.79
C ASP A 393 -20.79 14.36 -13.26
N ILE A 394 -21.74 13.69 -12.62
CA ILE A 394 -21.88 13.69 -11.16
C ILE A 394 -20.82 12.80 -10.49
N CYS A 395 -20.49 11.64 -11.08
CA CYS A 395 -19.56 10.68 -10.48
C CYS A 395 -18.09 10.96 -10.79
N SER A 396 -17.77 11.84 -11.76
CA SER A 396 -16.40 12.25 -12.11
C SER A 396 -15.52 12.64 -10.90
N PRO A 397 -15.93 13.57 -10.02
CA PRO A 397 -15.11 13.94 -8.85
C PRO A 397 -14.85 12.76 -7.89
N PHE A 398 -15.75 11.79 -7.83
CA PHE A 398 -15.58 10.58 -7.03
C PHE A 398 -14.59 9.60 -7.67
N LYS A 399 -14.59 9.48 -9.00
CA LYS A 399 -13.59 8.68 -9.74
C LYS A 399 -12.19 9.23 -9.49
N VAL A 400 -12.01 10.55 -9.64
CA VAL A 400 -10.74 11.23 -9.35
C VAL A 400 -10.33 11.01 -7.90
N THR A 401 -11.26 11.15 -6.96
CA THR A 401 -11.00 10.90 -5.54
C THR A 401 -10.46 9.49 -5.29
N ILE A 402 -11.08 8.46 -5.87
CA ILE A 402 -10.61 7.07 -5.71
C ILE A 402 -9.20 6.91 -6.29
N GLN A 403 -8.96 7.44 -7.50
CA GLN A 403 -7.66 7.34 -8.16
C GLN A 403 -6.56 8.01 -7.34
N THR A 404 -6.81 9.22 -6.82
CA THR A 404 -5.85 9.95 -5.99
C THR A 404 -5.55 9.25 -4.67
N LEU A 405 -6.57 8.73 -3.98
CA LEU A 405 -6.36 8.01 -2.72
C LEU A 405 -5.66 6.64 -2.93
N GLN A 406 -5.63 6.15 -4.17
CA GLN A 406 -4.97 4.91 -4.55
C GLN A 406 -3.54 5.13 -5.11
N GLU A 407 -2.96 6.33 -5.03
CA GLU A 407 -1.59 6.70 -5.50
C GLU A 407 -0.43 6.00 -4.72
N ASP A 408 0.74 6.61 -4.46
CA ASP A 408 1.90 5.85 -3.94
C ASP A 408 1.94 5.68 -2.42
N GLU A 409 1.42 6.65 -1.63
CA GLU A 409 1.39 6.60 -0.15
C GLU A 409 -0.02 6.35 0.41
N PRO A 410 -0.19 5.56 1.50
CA PRO A 410 -1.51 5.22 2.01
C PRO A 410 -2.19 6.48 2.55
N ALA A 411 -3.42 6.72 2.09
CA ALA A 411 -4.22 7.81 2.61
C ALA A 411 -4.54 7.59 4.09
N LEU A 412 -4.25 8.58 4.93
CA LEU A 412 -4.46 8.53 6.37
C LEU A 412 -5.85 9.08 6.73
N VAL A 413 -6.40 8.65 7.87
CA VAL A 413 -7.77 8.99 8.28
C VAL A 413 -8.03 10.51 8.36
N SER A 414 -6.98 11.32 8.53
CA SER A 414 -7.07 12.80 8.56
C SER A 414 -7.68 13.40 7.30
N ILE A 415 -7.58 12.73 6.14
CA ILE A 415 -8.13 13.23 4.87
C ILE A 415 -9.65 13.07 4.76
N ILE A 416 -10.26 12.15 5.52
CA ILE A 416 -11.68 11.80 5.35
C ILE A 416 -12.56 13.03 5.58
N LYS A 417 -12.45 13.69 6.75
CA LYS A 417 -13.35 14.79 7.12
C LYS A 417 -13.28 15.95 6.12
N PRO A 418 -12.09 16.51 5.81
CA PRO A 418 -11.98 17.60 4.86
C PRO A 418 -12.52 17.22 3.47
N LEU A 419 -12.13 16.04 2.96
CA LEU A 419 -12.49 15.62 1.62
C LEU A 419 -13.99 15.33 1.47
N TYR A 420 -14.57 14.61 2.43
CA TYR A 420 -16.02 14.40 2.49
C TYR A 420 -16.80 15.71 2.54
N THR A 421 -16.42 16.65 3.42
CA THR A 421 -17.10 17.93 3.53
C THR A 421 -16.99 18.74 2.24
N GLN A 422 -15.82 18.74 1.59
CA GLN A 422 -15.65 19.41 0.29
C GLN A 422 -16.44 18.74 -0.84
N LEU A 423 -16.53 17.40 -0.87
CA LEU A 423 -17.33 16.68 -1.86
C LEU A 423 -18.82 17.06 -1.73
N VAL A 424 -19.35 17.07 -0.51
CA VAL A 424 -20.74 17.44 -0.24
C VAL A 424 -21.00 18.91 -0.57
N ALA A 425 -20.13 19.83 -0.12
CA ALA A 425 -20.32 21.27 -0.27
C ALA A 425 -20.16 21.75 -1.73
N ASN A 426 -19.25 21.15 -2.50
CA ASN A 426 -18.92 21.67 -3.84
C ASN A 426 -19.67 20.93 -4.96
N TYR A 427 -19.98 19.64 -4.79
CA TYR A 427 -20.51 18.80 -5.88
C TYR A 427 -21.92 18.27 -5.62
N LEU A 428 -22.31 18.06 -4.36
CA LEU A 428 -23.62 17.45 -4.04
C LEU A 428 -24.70 18.44 -3.62
N GLN A 429 -24.39 19.74 -3.52
CA GLN A 429 -25.40 20.75 -3.25
C GLN A 429 -26.44 20.80 -4.38
N ILE A 430 -27.71 20.67 -3.99
CA ILE A 430 -28.85 20.78 -4.90
C ILE A 430 -29.00 22.25 -5.28
N LYS A 431 -28.98 22.51 -6.59
CA LYS A 431 -29.17 23.84 -7.17
C LYS A 431 -30.56 23.97 -7.80
N PRO A 432 -31.15 25.18 -7.86
CA PRO A 432 -32.46 25.39 -8.47
C PRO A 432 -32.56 24.95 -9.94
N GLU A 433 -31.45 25.03 -10.67
CA GLU A 433 -31.32 24.63 -12.07
C GLU A 433 -31.18 23.12 -12.29
N ASP A 434 -30.96 22.34 -11.23
CA ASP A 434 -30.78 20.89 -11.36
C ASP A 434 -32.05 20.22 -11.87
N THR A 435 -31.89 19.29 -12.82
CA THR A 435 -32.98 18.38 -13.25
C THR A 435 -33.38 17.46 -12.09
N GLU A 436 -34.57 16.87 -12.18
CA GLU A 436 -35.03 15.91 -11.16
C GLU A 436 -34.07 14.72 -11.01
N LEU A 437 -33.51 14.24 -12.13
CA LEU A 437 -32.50 13.18 -12.13
C LEU A 437 -31.22 13.60 -11.40
N VAL A 438 -30.69 14.79 -11.69
CA VAL A 438 -29.50 15.33 -11.01
C VAL A 438 -29.75 15.45 -9.51
N ARG A 439 -30.92 15.96 -9.10
CA ARG A 439 -31.30 16.05 -7.68
C ARG A 439 -31.35 14.67 -7.03
N LYS A 440 -31.98 13.68 -7.68
CA LYS A 440 -32.03 12.28 -7.20
C LYS A 440 -30.62 11.73 -6.99
N PHE A 441 -29.73 11.87 -7.97
CA PHE A 441 -28.35 11.36 -7.88
C PHE A 441 -27.55 12.06 -6.77
N LYS A 442 -27.61 13.39 -6.69
CA LYS A 442 -26.96 14.17 -5.63
C LYS A 442 -27.43 13.75 -4.24
N SER A 443 -28.75 13.65 -4.04
CA SER A 443 -29.33 13.20 -2.76
C SER A 443 -28.94 11.77 -2.41
N THR A 444 -28.90 10.85 -3.37
CA THR A 444 -28.47 9.47 -3.13
C THR A 444 -27.00 9.42 -2.67
N LEU A 445 -26.11 10.15 -3.33
CA LEU A 445 -24.69 10.21 -2.95
C LEU A 445 -24.49 10.86 -1.58
N GLU A 446 -25.15 11.99 -1.35
CA GLU A 446 -25.08 12.72 -0.08
C GLU A 446 -25.56 11.85 1.08
N ASN A 447 -26.70 11.18 0.94
CA ASN A 447 -27.23 10.28 1.96
C ASN A 447 -26.27 9.11 2.25
N GLY A 448 -25.67 8.50 1.22
CA GLY A 448 -24.72 7.41 1.40
C GLY A 448 -23.48 7.83 2.20
N LEU A 449 -22.93 9.01 1.91
CA LEU A 449 -21.76 9.53 2.62
C LEU A 449 -22.11 10.04 4.04
N ASN A 450 -23.24 10.74 4.20
CA ASN A 450 -23.71 11.24 5.49
C ASN A 450 -23.96 10.09 6.47
N THR A 451 -24.54 8.98 5.99
CA THR A 451 -24.75 7.77 6.81
C THR A 451 -23.43 7.19 7.34
N SER A 452 -22.32 7.38 6.60
CA SER A 452 -21.01 6.85 6.99
C SER A 452 -20.25 7.79 7.93
N TYR A 453 -20.32 9.12 7.71
CA TYR A 453 -19.41 10.09 8.32
C TYR A 453 -20.05 11.17 9.18
N ASN A 454 -21.38 11.32 9.14
CA ASN A 454 -22.10 12.27 9.99
C ASN A 454 -22.60 11.65 11.31
N ASN A 455 -22.13 10.45 11.66
CA ASN A 455 -22.45 9.78 12.92
C ASN A 455 -21.57 10.31 14.07
N GLY A 456 -22.18 10.68 15.19
CA GLY A 456 -21.53 11.48 16.26
C GLY A 456 -20.22 10.92 16.81
N ASN A 457 -20.09 9.61 16.98
CA ASN A 457 -18.86 8.99 17.50
C ASN A 457 -17.70 9.03 16.48
N ASN A 458 -18.00 8.83 15.19
CA ASN A 458 -17.00 8.93 14.14
C ASN A 458 -16.58 10.37 13.88
N SER A 459 -17.49 11.32 14.02
CA SER A 459 -17.16 12.74 13.84
C SER A 459 -15.98 13.14 14.70
N ILE A 460 -15.97 12.86 16.02
CA ILE A 460 -14.88 13.35 16.88
C ILE A 460 -13.51 12.76 16.53
N LEU A 461 -13.42 11.49 16.12
CA LEU A 461 -12.15 10.87 15.71
C LEU A 461 -11.64 11.53 14.43
N LEU A 462 -12.52 11.68 13.44
CA LEU A 462 -12.17 12.28 12.14
C LEU A 462 -11.83 13.76 12.29
N ASP A 463 -12.58 14.50 13.11
CA ASP A 463 -12.31 15.91 13.44
C ASP A 463 -10.96 16.05 14.16
N THR A 464 -10.63 15.13 15.08
CA THR A 464 -9.34 15.13 15.79
C THR A 464 -8.18 14.83 14.83
N ALA A 465 -8.30 13.81 13.98
CA ALA A 465 -7.25 13.46 13.03
C ALA A 465 -7.02 14.57 12.00
N ALA A 466 -8.09 15.19 11.49
CA ALA A 466 -8.01 16.29 10.53
C ALA A 466 -7.45 17.58 11.17
N PHE A 467 -7.75 17.83 12.45
CA PHE A 467 -7.15 18.96 13.20
C PHE A 467 -5.62 18.82 13.35
N LEU A 468 -5.13 17.59 13.52
CA LEU A 468 -3.71 17.28 13.68
C LEU A 468 -2.94 17.21 12.34
N ASP A 469 -3.61 17.45 11.21
CA ASP A 469 -3.00 17.48 9.89
C ASP A 469 -3.01 18.91 9.33
N LEU A 470 -1.83 19.55 9.32
CA LEU A 470 -1.69 20.96 8.94
C LEU A 470 -2.12 21.26 7.51
N ARG A 471 -2.12 20.27 6.62
CA ARG A 471 -2.51 20.45 5.22
C ARG A 471 -3.95 20.92 5.10
N PHE A 472 -4.80 20.50 6.03
CA PHE A 472 -6.23 20.80 6.00
C PHE A 472 -6.59 22.04 6.82
N ARG A 473 -5.64 22.70 7.49
CA ARG A 473 -5.89 23.80 8.42
C ARG A 473 -6.71 24.97 7.83
N MET A 474 -6.57 25.25 6.53
CA MET A 474 -7.34 26.31 5.85
C MET A 474 -8.69 25.86 5.30
N ILE A 475 -8.97 24.55 5.29
CA ILE A 475 -10.25 24.03 4.82
C ILE A 475 -11.29 24.26 5.91
N ASN A 476 -12.40 24.90 5.55
CA ASN A 476 -13.49 25.16 6.48
C ASN A 476 -14.39 23.92 6.66
N PHE A 477 -13.88 22.89 7.33
CA PHE A 477 -14.62 21.65 7.59
C PHE A 477 -15.05 21.47 9.07
N MET A 478 -14.60 22.36 9.97
CA MET A 478 -14.98 22.36 11.39
C MET A 478 -15.50 23.72 11.82
N THR A 479 -16.53 23.72 12.66
CA THR A 479 -16.98 24.92 13.37
C THR A 479 -16.04 25.24 14.54
N ASP A 480 -16.05 26.49 15.00
CA ASP A 480 -15.23 26.90 16.17
C ASP A 480 -15.54 26.08 17.43
N ILE A 481 -16.80 25.67 17.60
CA ILE A 481 -17.24 24.83 18.72
C ILE A 481 -16.54 23.46 18.67
N VAL A 482 -16.53 22.81 17.50
CA VAL A 482 -15.87 21.51 17.31
C VAL A 482 -14.35 21.65 17.47
N LYS A 483 -13.76 22.71 16.90
CA LYS A 483 -12.32 22.99 17.03
C LYS A 483 -11.89 23.14 18.49
N ASN A 484 -12.67 23.85 19.31
CA ASN A 484 -12.41 24.00 20.74
C ASN A 484 -12.53 22.67 21.50
N SER A 485 -13.55 21.86 21.17
CA SER A 485 -13.73 20.52 21.76
C SER A 485 -12.56 19.58 21.44
N VAL A 486 -12.14 19.55 20.17
CA VAL A 486 -10.97 18.76 19.72
C VAL A 486 -9.69 19.23 20.40
N THR A 487 -9.48 20.54 20.48
CA THR A 487 -8.30 21.11 21.16
C THR A 487 -8.21 20.67 22.62
N LEU A 488 -9.34 20.67 23.34
CA LEU A 488 -9.39 20.20 24.72
C LEU A 488 -9.08 18.69 24.82
N LYS A 489 -9.64 17.88 23.93
CA LYS A 489 -9.38 16.44 23.86
C LYS A 489 -7.90 16.13 23.63
N VAL A 490 -7.27 16.79 22.67
CA VAL A 490 -5.85 16.60 22.37
C VAL A 490 -4.99 17.02 23.57
N LYS A 491 -5.29 18.16 24.21
CA LYS A 491 -4.58 18.61 25.42
C LYS A 491 -4.65 17.58 26.56
N ASN A 492 -5.80 16.92 26.75
CA ASN A 492 -5.95 15.88 27.77
C ASN A 492 -5.08 14.64 27.45
N GLN A 493 -5.08 14.18 26.19
CA GLN A 493 -4.28 13.03 25.75
C GLN A 493 -2.76 13.26 25.84
N MET A 494 -2.31 14.50 25.65
CA MET A 494 -0.92 14.90 25.89
C MET A 494 -0.54 14.79 27.37
N GLY A 495 -1.51 14.90 28.30
CA GLY A 495 -1.30 14.75 29.73
C GLY A 495 -1.19 13.30 30.20
N GLU A 496 -1.98 12.39 29.61
CA GLU A 496 -1.99 10.95 29.92
C GLU A 496 -0.70 10.23 29.45
N SER A 497 -0.08 10.72 28.37
CA SER A 497 1.17 10.15 27.82
C SER A 497 2.42 10.40 28.68
N ALA A 498 2.28 11.08 29.84
CA ALA A 498 3.37 11.47 30.72
C ALA A 498 3.56 10.57 31.97
N GLU A 499 2.68 9.58 32.19
CA GLU A 499 2.83 8.63 33.30
C GLU A 499 3.77 7.47 32.90
N VAL A 500 5.08 7.71 33.03
CA VAL A 500 6.05 6.62 33.18
C VAL A 500 5.84 6.02 34.59
N PRO A 501 5.83 4.68 34.77
CA PRO A 501 5.69 4.08 36.08
C PRO A 501 6.79 4.58 37.02
N LEU A 502 6.39 5.12 38.17
CA LEU A 502 7.28 5.39 39.29
C LEU A 502 7.84 4.06 39.81
N THR A 503 8.91 3.55 39.21
CA THR A 503 9.77 2.60 39.91
C THR A 503 10.47 3.37 41.03
N VAL A 504 9.92 3.29 42.23
CA VAL A 504 10.60 3.69 43.46
C VAL A 504 11.77 2.73 43.65
N SER A 505 12.93 3.08 43.10
CA SER A 505 14.20 2.51 43.53
C SER A 505 14.75 3.41 44.64
N GLU A 506 14.51 3.02 45.88
CA GLU A 506 15.37 3.44 46.99
C GLU A 506 16.78 2.90 46.74
N SER A 507 17.73 3.80 46.45
CA SER A 507 19.07 3.85 47.07
C SER A 507 20.12 4.58 46.21
N ALA A 508 21.06 5.17 46.94
CA ALA A 508 22.35 5.78 46.54
C ALA A 508 22.35 7.28 46.19
N ASN A 509 22.95 8.06 47.12
CA ASN A 509 23.40 9.44 46.94
C ASN A 509 24.16 9.63 45.61
N PRO A 510 23.87 10.68 44.82
CA PRO A 510 24.65 10.96 43.62
C PRO A 510 25.99 11.63 43.98
N PRO A 511 27.07 11.37 43.21
CA PRO A 511 28.34 12.07 43.36
C PRO A 511 28.20 13.54 42.95
N ALA A 512 28.87 14.43 43.68
CA ALA A 512 28.88 15.87 43.40
C ALA A 512 29.39 16.16 41.97
N LYS A 513 28.51 16.66 41.09
CA LYS A 513 28.91 17.13 39.74
C LYS A 513 29.68 18.45 39.87
N LYS A 514 30.84 18.52 39.21
CA LYS A 514 31.60 19.77 39.04
C LYS A 514 30.78 20.76 38.20
N MET A 515 30.58 21.96 38.71
CA MET A 515 29.94 23.07 37.98
C MET A 515 30.78 23.50 36.78
N SER A 516 30.12 23.79 35.65
CA SER A 516 30.74 24.42 34.46
C SER A 516 31.09 25.88 34.75
N GLY A 517 32.20 26.38 34.19
CA GLY A 517 32.66 27.77 34.38
C GLY A 517 31.63 28.84 34.01
N MET A 518 30.75 28.58 33.04
CA MET A 518 29.65 29.48 32.69
C MET A 518 28.56 29.56 33.76
N ALA A 519 28.25 28.45 34.44
CA ALA A 519 27.29 28.42 35.54
C ALA A 519 27.82 29.15 36.80
N MET A 520 29.15 29.22 36.94
CA MET A 520 29.81 29.99 37.98
C MET A 520 29.84 31.50 37.68
N LEU A 521 30.01 31.87 36.40
CA LEU A 521 30.12 33.26 35.96
C LEU A 521 28.77 33.98 35.83
N LEU A 522 27.71 33.28 35.42
CA LEU A 522 26.40 33.89 35.12
C LEU A 522 25.30 33.51 36.10
N GLY A 523 25.61 32.67 37.10
CA GLY A 523 24.60 31.99 37.92
C GLY A 523 23.86 30.92 37.12
N SER A 524 23.40 29.86 37.79
CA SER A 524 22.50 28.88 37.17
C SER A 524 21.10 29.52 37.07
N PRO A 525 20.54 29.75 35.87
CA PRO A 525 19.18 30.31 35.74
C PRO A 525 18.08 29.31 36.14
N VAL A 526 18.42 28.05 36.46
CA VAL A 526 17.45 27.00 36.74
C VAL A 526 17.57 26.51 38.19
N PRO A 527 16.53 26.71 39.02
CA PRO A 527 16.44 26.03 40.32
C PRO A 527 16.11 24.54 40.13
N THR A 528 16.88 23.66 40.78
CA THR A 528 16.69 22.20 40.81
C THR A 528 15.28 21.84 41.32
N PRO A 529 14.48 21.02 40.60
CA PRO A 529 13.12 20.73 41.02
C PRO A 529 13.00 19.45 41.85
N SER A 530 12.37 19.59 43.02
CA SER A 530 11.63 18.54 43.71
C SER A 530 10.38 18.14 42.90
N THR A 531 9.92 16.91 43.11
CA THR A 531 8.92 16.17 42.31
C THR A 531 7.57 16.88 42.05
N ILE A 532 7.26 17.95 42.80
CA ILE A 532 6.03 18.77 42.65
C ILE A 532 6.16 19.81 41.53
N ARG A 533 7.37 20.18 41.08
CA ARG A 533 7.57 21.12 39.95
C ARG A 533 7.44 20.46 38.57
N ALA A 534 7.64 19.15 38.46
CA ALA A 534 7.70 18.46 37.18
C ALA A 534 6.33 18.45 36.46
N THR A 535 5.24 18.25 37.19
CA THR A 535 3.87 18.23 36.63
C THR A 535 3.43 19.59 36.11
N ASN A 536 3.70 20.68 36.85
CA ASN A 536 3.48 22.04 36.35
C ASN A 536 4.36 22.35 35.13
N THR A 537 5.60 21.87 35.08
CA THR A 537 6.49 22.07 33.92
C THR A 537 6.02 21.30 32.68
N ILE A 538 5.49 20.08 32.83
CA ILE A 538 4.93 19.28 31.73
C ILE A 538 3.64 19.91 31.21
N ARG A 539 2.73 20.33 32.10
CA ARG A 539 1.49 21.02 31.70
C ARG A 539 1.77 22.33 30.97
N THR A 540 2.70 23.14 31.49
CA THR A 540 3.15 24.37 30.82
C THR A 540 3.82 24.06 29.47
N ARG A 541 4.59 22.96 29.34
CA ARG A 541 5.14 22.54 28.05
C ARG A 541 4.05 22.14 27.05
N ASN A 542 3.05 21.35 27.47
CA ASN A 542 1.95 20.93 26.59
C ASN A 542 1.11 22.14 26.12
N GLU A 543 0.88 23.12 27.00
CA GLU A 543 0.21 24.37 26.65
C GLU A 543 1.02 25.17 25.61
N LEU A 544 2.35 25.28 25.77
CA LEU A 544 3.23 25.92 24.80
C LEU A 544 3.29 25.19 23.45
N GLU A 545 3.40 23.86 23.44
CA GLU A 545 3.36 23.05 22.21
C GLU A 545 2.07 23.31 21.43
N MET A 546 0.93 23.35 22.12
CA MET A 546 -0.38 23.59 21.49
C MET A 546 -0.54 25.03 20.98
N GLU A 547 -0.05 26.03 21.71
CA GLU A 547 -0.08 27.43 21.26
C GLU A 547 0.79 27.62 20.02
N GLN A 548 2.00 27.08 20.02
CA GLN A 548 2.90 27.10 18.86
C GLN A 548 2.30 26.37 17.67
N PHE A 549 1.72 25.18 17.90
CA PHE A 549 1.04 24.44 16.84
C PHE A 549 -0.11 25.26 16.27
N SER A 550 -0.90 25.95 17.10
CA SER A 550 -2.04 26.77 16.66
C SER A 550 -1.63 27.98 15.82
N SER A 551 -0.42 28.50 16.01
CA SER A 551 0.14 29.61 15.23
C SER A 551 0.95 29.19 14.00
N GLU A 552 1.16 27.88 13.79
CA GLU A 552 1.95 27.37 12.65
C GLU A 552 1.27 27.71 11.31
N GLU A 553 2.08 27.93 10.28
CA GLU A 553 1.59 28.17 8.93
C GLU A 553 1.02 26.89 8.29
N VAL A 554 0.22 27.06 7.25
CA VAL A 554 -0.38 25.94 6.51
C VAL A 554 0.66 25.31 5.62
N VAL A 555 0.61 23.99 5.53
CA VAL A 555 1.57 23.19 4.77
C VAL A 555 0.94 22.77 3.44
N SER A 556 1.77 22.64 2.39
CA SER A 556 1.33 22.18 1.07
C SER A 556 0.65 20.81 1.13
N PHE A 557 -0.39 20.58 0.32
CA PHE A 557 -1.08 19.29 0.20
C PHE A 557 -0.16 18.14 -0.23
N GLU A 558 0.90 18.43 -0.99
CA GLU A 558 1.92 17.47 -1.44
C GLU A 558 2.85 16.99 -0.32
N THR A 559 2.80 17.62 0.85
CA THR A 559 3.67 17.24 1.97
C THR A 559 3.16 15.96 2.62
N ASN A 560 4.07 15.04 2.94
CA ASN A 560 3.73 13.86 3.72
C ASN A 560 3.53 14.26 5.21
N ALA A 561 2.34 13.97 5.75
CA ALA A 561 1.99 14.33 7.13
C ALA A 561 2.87 13.63 8.18
N LEU A 562 3.27 12.38 7.95
CA LEU A 562 4.13 11.63 8.86
C LEU A 562 5.54 12.23 8.91
N ASN A 563 6.10 12.55 7.75
CA ASN A 563 7.41 13.20 7.65
C ASN A 563 7.40 14.57 8.35
N TRP A 564 6.35 15.37 8.16
CA TRP A 564 6.23 16.68 8.82
C TRP A 564 6.25 16.53 10.34
N TRP A 565 5.50 15.57 10.89
CA TRP A 565 5.47 15.31 12.33
C TRP A 565 6.81 14.82 12.85
N HIS A 566 7.53 14.00 12.10
CA HIS A 566 8.86 13.54 12.48
C HIS A 566 9.91 14.67 12.48
N GLU A 567 9.94 15.49 11.43
CA GLU A 567 10.84 16.65 11.34
C GLU A 567 10.61 17.66 12.49
N ASN A 568 9.38 17.70 13.02
CA ASN A 568 8.99 18.61 14.09
C ASN A 568 8.79 17.92 15.46
N ASP A 569 9.16 16.64 15.62
CA ASP A 569 8.95 15.88 16.87
C ASP A 569 9.70 16.51 18.06
N ALA A 570 10.88 17.09 17.82
CA ALA A 570 11.64 17.80 18.84
C ALA A 570 10.95 19.10 19.33
N ARG A 571 10.12 19.73 18.48
CA ARG A 571 9.33 20.92 18.83
C ARG A 571 8.01 20.54 19.52
N TYR A 572 7.40 19.45 19.07
CA TYR A 572 6.05 19.03 19.44
C TYR A 572 6.04 17.62 20.05
N THR A 573 6.92 17.33 21.00
CA THR A 573 7.20 15.95 21.43
C THR A 573 5.98 15.20 21.96
N ASN A 574 5.09 15.85 22.72
CA ASN A 574 3.89 15.18 23.23
C ASN A 574 2.76 15.23 22.20
N LEU A 575 2.65 16.32 21.44
CA LEU A 575 1.63 16.47 20.42
C LEU A 575 1.86 15.52 19.23
N ALA A 576 3.11 15.31 18.82
CA ALA A 576 3.51 14.37 17.77
C ALA A 576 3.16 12.92 18.13
N LYS A 577 3.27 12.52 19.40
CA LYS A 577 2.79 11.21 19.87
C LYS A 577 1.28 11.06 19.69
N VAL A 578 0.51 12.10 20.01
CA VAL A 578 -0.94 12.10 19.80
C VAL A 578 -1.27 12.11 18.31
N ALA A 579 -0.55 12.89 17.50
CA ALA A 579 -0.71 12.88 16.04
C ALA A 579 -0.44 11.50 15.46
N ASN A 580 0.70 10.87 15.78
CA ASN A 580 1.06 9.54 15.32
C ASN A 580 0.04 8.47 15.74
N LYS A 581 -0.61 8.62 16.90
CA LYS A 581 -1.73 7.76 17.31
C LYS A 581 -2.90 7.84 16.32
N TYR A 582 -3.30 9.03 15.89
CA TYR A 582 -4.41 9.18 14.92
C TYR A 582 -3.98 8.85 13.49
N LEU A 583 -2.75 9.21 13.11
CA LEU A 583 -2.18 8.96 11.80
C LEU A 583 -1.79 7.49 11.57
N SER A 584 -1.85 6.63 12.59
CA SER A 584 -1.76 5.18 12.42
C SER A 584 -3.04 4.53 11.88
N VAL A 585 -4.11 5.31 11.70
CA VAL A 585 -5.38 4.85 11.14
C VAL A 585 -5.42 5.22 9.65
N PRO A 586 -5.57 4.25 8.73
CA PRO A 586 -5.73 4.57 7.31
C PRO A 586 -7.15 5.09 7.02
N ALA A 587 -7.30 5.88 5.96
CA ALA A 587 -8.62 6.29 5.46
C ALA A 587 -9.33 5.15 4.71
N CYS A 588 -8.55 4.21 4.19
CA CYS A 588 -9.02 3.14 3.33
C CYS A 588 -8.47 1.81 3.83
N VAL A 589 -9.21 0.71 3.65
CA VAL A 589 -8.62 -0.62 3.85
C VAL A 589 -7.64 -0.85 2.72
N VAL A 590 -6.35 -0.77 3.04
CA VAL A 590 -5.25 -1.01 2.11
C VAL A 590 -4.80 -2.46 2.33
N PRO A 591 -4.93 -3.36 1.35
CA PRO A 591 -4.26 -4.64 1.41
C PRO A 591 -2.77 -4.39 1.64
N ALA A 592 -2.09 -5.21 2.44
CA ALA A 592 -0.69 -4.97 2.83
C ALA A 592 0.28 -4.80 1.64
N LYS A 593 -0.12 -5.24 0.43
CA LYS A 593 0.43 -4.79 -0.84
C LYS A 593 -0.59 -3.95 -1.58
N ARG A 594 -0.23 -2.71 -1.94
CA ARG A 594 -1.11 -1.80 -2.68
C ARG A 594 -1.46 -2.36 -4.06
N ILE A 595 -2.71 -2.16 -4.46
CA ILE A 595 -3.27 -2.66 -5.71
C ILE A 595 -3.72 -1.45 -6.53
N PRO A 596 -2.98 -1.10 -7.60
CA PRO A 596 -3.38 -0.02 -8.48
C PRO A 596 -4.78 -0.25 -9.04
N HIS A 597 -5.52 0.84 -9.24
CA HIS A 597 -6.87 0.82 -9.80
C HIS A 597 -6.97 -0.05 -11.07
N SER A 598 -6.02 0.11 -12.00
CA SER A 598 -5.97 -0.60 -13.29
C SER A 598 -5.80 -2.12 -13.21
N VAL A 599 -5.36 -2.67 -12.06
CA VAL A 599 -5.18 -4.13 -11.87
C VAL A 599 -6.09 -4.69 -10.77
N ARG A 600 -6.95 -3.85 -10.19
CA ARG A 600 -7.87 -4.20 -9.10
C ARG A 600 -8.78 -5.38 -9.48
N GLU A 601 -9.38 -5.32 -10.66
CA GLU A 601 -10.26 -6.39 -11.15
C GLU A 601 -9.53 -7.73 -11.24
N LYS A 602 -8.34 -7.74 -11.84
CA LYS A 602 -7.52 -8.96 -11.98
C LYS A 602 -7.21 -9.56 -10.61
N PHE A 603 -6.81 -8.71 -9.65
CA PHE A 603 -6.54 -9.14 -8.29
C PHE A 603 -7.77 -9.76 -7.62
N GLU A 604 -8.94 -9.09 -7.70
CA GLU A 604 -10.15 -9.58 -7.04
C GLU A 604 -10.59 -10.93 -7.62
N ARG A 605 -10.51 -11.11 -8.95
CA ARG A 605 -10.80 -12.40 -9.60
C ARG A 605 -9.82 -13.49 -9.16
N GLN A 606 -8.54 -13.16 -9.08
CA GLN A 606 -7.48 -14.08 -8.67
C GLN A 606 -7.69 -14.52 -7.21
N ARG A 607 -7.93 -13.56 -6.31
CA ARG A 607 -8.23 -13.83 -4.90
C ARG A 607 -9.49 -14.69 -4.73
N ALA A 608 -10.55 -14.39 -5.49
CA ALA A 608 -11.80 -15.14 -5.43
C ALA A 608 -11.66 -16.61 -5.89
N SER A 609 -10.64 -16.93 -6.69
CA SER A 609 -10.38 -18.28 -7.22
C SER A 609 -9.58 -19.20 -6.29
N ILE A 610 -9.10 -18.69 -5.14
CA ILE A 610 -8.35 -19.48 -4.16
C ILE A 610 -9.28 -20.52 -3.51
N SER A 611 -8.77 -21.72 -3.26
CA SER A 611 -9.53 -22.79 -2.60
C SER A 611 -9.81 -22.49 -1.13
N LEU A 612 -10.96 -22.98 -0.63
CA LEU A 612 -11.48 -22.68 0.71
C LEU A 612 -10.59 -23.13 1.87
N ASP A 613 -9.79 -24.17 1.65
CA ASP A 613 -8.85 -24.76 2.61
C ASP A 613 -7.54 -23.95 2.72
N MET A 614 -7.19 -23.22 1.66
CA MET A 614 -5.94 -22.46 1.57
C MET A 614 -6.11 -20.95 1.69
N VAL A 615 -7.35 -20.45 1.65
CA VAL A 615 -7.66 -19.02 1.54
C VAL A 615 -6.95 -18.17 2.59
N ASP A 616 -7.00 -18.55 3.87
CA ASP A 616 -6.36 -17.81 4.95
C ASP A 616 -4.83 -17.77 4.76
N MET A 617 -4.21 -18.93 4.58
CA MET A 617 -2.76 -19.04 4.41
C MET A 617 -2.27 -18.30 3.16
N MET A 618 -2.96 -18.42 2.03
CA MET A 618 -2.55 -17.78 0.77
C MET A 618 -2.70 -16.26 0.82
N VAL A 619 -3.82 -15.76 1.38
CA VAL A 619 -4.01 -14.31 1.55
C VAL A 619 -3.03 -13.76 2.58
N PHE A 620 -2.76 -14.49 3.66
CA PHE A 620 -1.74 -14.14 4.65
C PHE A 620 -0.34 -14.07 4.03
N LEU A 621 0.07 -15.11 3.29
CA LEU A 621 1.38 -15.14 2.64
C LEU A 621 1.52 -14.05 1.59
N HIS A 622 0.47 -13.82 0.78
CA HIS A 622 0.45 -12.75 -0.21
C HIS A 622 0.60 -11.37 0.43
N GLY A 623 -0.18 -11.10 1.47
CA GLY A 623 -0.17 -9.81 2.18
C GLY A 623 1.13 -9.55 2.94
N ASN A 624 1.87 -10.57 3.33
CA ASN A 624 3.09 -10.43 4.13
C ASN A 624 4.38 -10.77 3.36
N HIS A 625 4.31 -10.90 2.04
CA HIS A 625 5.47 -11.11 1.18
C HIS A 625 6.25 -9.79 1.03
N LEU A 626 7.47 -9.73 1.58
CA LEU A 626 8.40 -8.60 1.44
C LEU A 626 9.40 -8.86 0.30
#